data_AF-A0A7W8GH94-F1
#
_entry.id   AF-A0A7W8GH94-F1
#
_cell.length_a   1.000
_cell.length_b   1.000
_cell.length_c   1.000
_cell.angle_alpha   90.00
_cell.angle_beta   90.00
_cell.angle_gamma   90.00
#
_symmetry.space_group_name_H-M   'P 1'
#
loop_
_entity.id
_entity.type
_entity.pdbx_description
1 polymer ?
#
loop_
_entity_poly.entity_id
_entity_poly.type
_entity_poly.pdbx_seq_one_letter_code
_entity_poly.pdbx_strand_id
1 'polypeptide(L)'
;MTAPQTPRPAAPARSQGGVPKTVWDLVFTLVIPILILSPNLLTSGFSFSENVFGGGTTGNIRAYLLAALIPVAYVLTDLFVNRNVSPVALIGGAGAIFSGALAFWYVDGFWYAVKDSARSYLVGLFFLISAGTRVPLFRVFLDAASIGEKAQDRAATQQAMRDPAVHRGLVAGTVTFAVVDLIGGVVNSAVNYARVTAKFGSDAFNAQVAEVNAIMRVPGLVISLLGVALAIYLVQRAVKRRYGAEASLLEPSKLAEKMRERGEIGA
;
A
#
# COMPACT_ATOMS: atom_id res chain seq x y z
N MET A 1 -57.57 25.22 -5.67
CA MET A 1 -56.48 25.97 -6.33
C MET A 1 -55.30 26.00 -5.38
N THR A 2 -54.39 25.04 -5.48
CA THR A 2 -53.15 24.97 -4.69
C THR A 2 -52.01 25.49 -5.57
N ALA A 3 -51.30 26.52 -5.10
CA ALA A 3 -50.23 27.16 -5.85
C ALA A 3 -49.01 26.20 -6.00
N PRO A 4 -48.34 26.17 -7.17
CA PRO A 4 -47.13 25.38 -7.38
C PRO A 4 -45.94 25.99 -6.60
N GLN A 5 -45.29 25.16 -5.78
CA GLN A 5 -44.06 25.55 -5.08
C GLN A 5 -42.90 25.61 -6.07
N THR A 6 -42.20 26.73 -6.11
CA THR A 6 -40.99 26.93 -6.91
C THR A 6 -39.82 26.10 -6.33
N PRO A 7 -39.03 25.40 -7.16
CA PRO A 7 -37.84 24.69 -6.70
C PRO A 7 -36.81 25.66 -6.13
N ARG A 8 -36.37 25.41 -4.89
CA ARG A 8 -35.26 26.14 -4.25
C ARG A 8 -33.97 25.94 -5.07
N PRO A 9 -33.19 26.98 -5.37
CA PRO A 9 -31.89 26.81 -6.01
C PRO A 9 -31.00 25.90 -5.16
N ALA A 10 -30.42 24.87 -5.78
CA ALA A 10 -29.43 24.02 -5.13
C ALA A 10 -28.24 24.88 -4.68
N ALA A 11 -27.89 24.79 -3.40
CA ALA A 11 -26.71 25.47 -2.87
C ALA A 11 -25.46 25.02 -3.66
N PRO A 12 -24.56 25.93 -4.05
CA PRO A 12 -23.38 25.57 -4.80
C PRO A 12 -22.52 24.59 -3.98
N ALA A 13 -22.15 23.47 -4.60
CA ALA A 13 -21.22 22.52 -4.03
C ALA A 13 -19.91 23.24 -3.71
N ARG A 14 -19.55 23.32 -2.43
CA ARG A 14 -18.25 23.87 -2.00
C ARG A 14 -17.15 23.03 -2.65
N SER A 15 -16.39 23.63 -3.56
CA SER A 15 -15.15 23.05 -4.04
C SER A 15 -14.19 22.98 -2.84
N GLN A 16 -13.92 21.78 -2.32
CA GLN A 16 -12.88 21.59 -1.33
C GLN A 16 -11.52 21.78 -2.02
N GLY A 17 -11.01 23.01 -2.01
CA GLY A 17 -9.64 23.37 -2.42
C GLY A 17 -8.60 22.93 -1.40
N GLY A 18 -8.71 21.70 -0.89
CA GLY A 18 -7.74 21.11 0.02
C GLY A 18 -6.60 20.46 -0.75
N VAL A 19 -5.40 20.46 -0.16
CA VAL A 19 -4.26 19.70 -0.66
C VAL A 19 -4.66 18.22 -0.80
N PRO A 20 -4.37 17.54 -1.93
CA PRO A 20 -4.74 16.14 -2.12
C PRO A 20 -4.18 15.22 -1.04
N LYS A 21 -4.94 14.20 -0.63
CA LYS A 21 -4.51 13.19 0.36
C LYS A 21 -3.16 12.56 0.00
N THR A 22 -2.90 12.33 -1.28
CA THR A 22 -1.64 11.77 -1.78
C THR A 22 -0.41 12.60 -1.42
N VAL A 23 -0.56 13.93 -1.35
CA VAL A 23 0.51 14.83 -0.90
C VAL A 23 0.77 14.63 0.58
N TRP A 24 -0.29 14.53 1.40
CA TRP A 24 -0.15 14.22 2.82
C TRP A 24 0.46 12.85 3.07
N ASP A 25 0.05 11.83 2.30
CA ASP A 25 0.64 10.50 2.36
C ASP A 25 2.16 10.57 2.12
N LEU A 26 2.59 11.33 1.10
CA LEU A 26 4.02 11.51 0.81
C LEU A 26 4.75 12.24 1.96
N VAL A 27 4.15 13.29 2.51
CA VAL A 27 4.76 14.07 3.60
C VAL A 27 5.00 13.20 4.84
N PHE A 28 3.98 12.47 5.30
CA PHE A 28 4.07 11.66 6.51
C PHE A 28 4.87 10.37 6.34
N THR A 29 4.92 9.81 5.12
CA THR A 29 5.60 8.53 4.87
C THR A 29 7.00 8.66 4.27
N LEU A 30 7.40 9.84 3.78
CA LEU A 30 8.73 10.09 3.19
C LEU A 30 9.42 11.26 3.84
N VAL A 31 8.82 12.44 3.70
CA VAL A 31 9.52 13.71 3.93
C VAL A 31 9.84 13.84 5.41
N ILE A 32 8.84 13.69 6.28
CA ILE A 32 9.04 13.85 7.73
C ILE A 32 10.06 12.84 8.29
N PRO A 33 9.97 11.52 8.04
CA PRO A 33 10.96 10.57 8.54
C PRO A 33 12.41 10.88 8.08
N ILE A 34 12.61 11.22 6.81
CA ILE A 34 13.94 11.57 6.29
C ILE A 34 14.48 12.82 6.98
N LEU A 35 13.65 13.83 7.15
CA LEU A 35 14.04 15.06 7.84
C LEU A 35 14.42 14.78 9.31
N ILE A 36 13.68 13.92 10.00
CA ILE A 36 14.00 13.56 11.39
C ILE A 36 15.33 12.82 11.52
N LEU A 37 15.62 11.92 10.57
CA LEU A 37 16.86 11.14 10.57
C LEU A 37 18.08 11.92 10.05
N SER A 38 17.86 13.02 9.32
CA SER A 38 18.95 13.79 8.72
C SER A 38 19.84 14.41 9.81
N PRO A 39 21.16 14.21 9.75
CA PRO A 39 22.10 14.83 10.69
C PRO A 39 22.20 16.34 10.50
N ASN A 40 21.81 16.86 9.32
CA ASN A 40 21.82 18.28 9.00
C ASN A 40 20.58 18.63 8.17
N LEU A 41 19.62 19.29 8.80
CA LEU A 41 18.40 19.74 8.13
C LEU A 41 18.70 20.93 7.24
N LEU A 42 18.64 20.73 5.93
CA LEU A 42 18.76 21.80 4.93
C LEU A 42 20.00 22.67 5.13
N THR A 43 21.14 22.06 5.51
CA THR A 43 22.42 22.76 5.78
C THR A 43 22.36 23.82 6.89
N SER A 44 21.31 23.84 7.72
CA SER A 44 21.15 24.78 8.84
C SER A 44 21.95 24.41 10.10
N GLY A 45 22.58 23.24 10.12
CA GLY A 45 23.24 22.68 11.32
C GLY A 45 22.26 22.14 12.37
N PHE A 46 20.96 22.14 12.10
CA PHE A 46 19.94 21.59 12.98
C PHE A 46 19.74 20.09 12.73
N SER A 47 19.68 19.28 13.80
CA SER A 47 19.33 17.86 13.78
C SER A 47 18.34 17.55 14.89
N PHE A 48 17.36 16.68 14.63
CA PHE A 48 16.42 16.28 15.69
C PHE A 48 17.14 15.52 16.82
N SER A 49 18.14 14.71 16.48
CA SER A 49 18.91 13.95 17.47
C SER A 49 19.60 14.88 18.48
N GLU A 50 20.35 15.87 17.99
CA GLU A 50 21.16 16.78 18.81
C GLU A 50 20.30 17.87 19.46
N ASN A 51 19.51 18.59 18.67
CA ASN A 51 18.83 19.81 19.15
C ASN A 51 17.52 19.54 19.90
N VAL A 52 16.84 18.42 19.62
CA VAL A 52 15.54 18.10 20.24
C VAL A 52 15.68 17.01 21.29
N PHE A 53 16.51 15.99 21.04
CA PHE A 53 16.61 14.81 21.90
C PHE A 53 17.85 14.75 22.80
N GLY A 54 18.71 15.76 22.76
CA GLY A 54 19.86 15.93 23.66
C GLY A 54 21.14 15.21 23.19
N GLY A 55 21.18 14.76 21.94
CA GLY A 55 22.38 14.26 21.29
C GLY A 55 22.86 12.87 21.69
N GLY A 56 23.95 12.47 21.05
CA GLY A 56 24.60 11.17 21.29
C GLY A 56 23.69 9.97 21.03
N THR A 57 24.01 8.83 21.63
CA THR A 57 23.31 7.57 21.33
C THR A 57 21.82 7.62 21.65
N THR A 58 21.45 8.21 22.79
CA THR A 58 20.04 8.30 23.20
C THR A 58 19.25 9.23 22.27
N GLY A 59 19.84 10.36 21.87
CA GLY A 59 19.24 11.27 20.88
C GLY A 59 18.96 10.57 19.56
N ASN A 60 19.93 9.78 19.09
CA ASN A 60 19.81 9.04 17.84
C ASN A 60 18.73 7.96 17.87
N ILE A 61 18.63 7.21 18.96
CA ILE A 61 17.60 6.18 19.12
C ILE A 61 16.21 6.83 19.15
N ARG A 62 16.05 7.96 19.83
CA ARG A 62 14.77 8.70 19.89
C ARG A 62 14.37 9.26 18.53
N ALA A 63 15.32 9.85 17.79
CA ALA A 63 15.08 10.29 16.42
C ALA A 63 14.66 9.13 15.50
N TYR A 64 15.35 7.98 15.60
CA TYR A 64 15.00 6.78 14.84
C TYR A 64 13.59 6.28 15.15
N LEU A 65 13.24 6.13 16.43
CA LEU A 65 11.92 5.69 16.86
C LEU A 65 10.83 6.65 16.40
N LEU A 66 11.05 7.96 16.54
CA LEU A 66 10.09 8.97 16.09
C LEU A 66 9.86 8.86 14.58
N ALA A 67 10.94 8.81 13.80
CA ALA A 67 10.87 8.68 12.34
C ALA A 67 10.12 7.40 11.90
N ALA A 68 10.37 6.27 12.58
CA ALA A 68 9.72 4.99 12.28
C ALA A 68 8.24 4.96 12.69
N LEU A 69 7.86 5.62 13.79
CA LEU A 69 6.50 5.59 14.32
C LEU A 69 5.56 6.60 13.65
N ILE A 70 6.07 7.68 13.05
CA ILE A 70 5.22 8.67 12.37
C ILE A 70 4.37 8.06 11.26
N PRO A 71 4.92 7.30 10.29
CA PRO A 71 4.12 6.65 9.26
C PRO A 71 3.10 5.67 9.86
N VAL A 72 3.46 4.97 10.94
CA VAL A 72 2.58 4.01 11.62
C VAL A 72 1.40 4.73 12.26
N ALA A 73 1.67 5.79 13.03
CA ALA A 73 0.65 6.61 13.66
C ALA A 73 -0.27 7.25 12.61
N TYR A 74 0.28 7.70 11.48
CA TYR A 74 -0.50 8.26 10.38
C TYR A 74 -1.48 7.23 9.79
N VAL A 75 -0.99 6.03 9.42
CA VAL A 75 -1.83 4.95 8.87
C VAL A 75 -2.90 4.51 9.86
N LEU A 76 -2.55 4.37 11.14
CA LEU A 76 -3.52 3.97 12.18
C LEU A 76 -4.55 5.07 12.43
N THR A 77 -4.15 6.34 12.46
CA THR A 77 -5.08 7.46 12.59
C THR A 77 -6.06 7.50 11.43
N ASP A 78 -5.59 7.28 10.19
CA ASP A 78 -6.46 7.17 9.01
C ASP A 78 -7.49 6.05 9.20
N LEU A 79 -7.08 4.88 9.71
CA LEU A 79 -7.95 3.74 9.97
C LEU A 79 -9.04 4.05 11.02
N PHE A 80 -8.66 4.69 12.13
CA PHE A 80 -9.57 5.00 13.23
C PHE A 80 -10.50 6.19 12.93
N VAL A 81 -9.96 7.27 12.38
CA VAL A 81 -10.70 8.52 12.12
C VAL A 81 -11.65 8.34 10.94
N ASN A 82 -11.17 7.75 9.83
CA ASN A 82 -12.02 7.53 8.67
C ASN A 82 -12.87 6.25 8.78
N ARG A 83 -12.76 5.51 9.90
CA ARG A 83 -13.49 4.27 10.20
C ARG A 83 -13.47 3.26 9.05
N ASN A 84 -12.36 3.22 8.29
CA ASN A 84 -12.24 2.40 7.10
C ASN A 84 -11.88 0.96 7.50
N VAL A 85 -12.88 0.15 7.80
CA VAL A 85 -12.69 -1.26 8.19
C VAL A 85 -12.66 -2.22 7.00
N SER A 86 -12.31 -1.74 5.80
CA SER A 86 -12.17 -2.63 4.63
C SER A 86 -11.04 -3.65 4.85
N PRO A 87 -11.14 -4.87 4.30
CA PRO A 87 -10.07 -5.87 4.42
C PRO A 87 -8.69 -5.36 3.98
N VAL A 88 -8.66 -4.51 2.94
CA VAL A 88 -7.44 -3.86 2.44
C VAL A 88 -6.85 -2.92 3.50
N ALA A 89 -7.69 -2.07 4.11
CA ALA A 89 -7.26 -1.16 5.16
C ALA A 89 -6.78 -1.93 6.42
N LEU A 90 -7.43 -3.04 6.77
CA LEU A 90 -7.01 -3.89 7.89
C LEU A 90 -5.64 -4.55 7.65
N ILE A 91 -5.38 -5.05 6.43
CA ILE A 91 -4.06 -5.60 6.06
C ILE A 91 -2.98 -4.50 6.14
N GLY A 92 -3.28 -3.31 5.62
CA GLY A 92 -2.39 -2.15 5.72
C GLY A 92 -2.10 -1.75 7.17
N GLY A 93 -3.14 -1.71 8.01
CA GLY A 93 -3.04 -1.42 9.43
C GLY A 93 -2.22 -2.46 10.20
N ALA A 94 -2.44 -3.74 9.94
CA ALA A 94 -1.63 -4.83 10.53
C ALA A 94 -0.15 -4.70 10.12
N GLY A 95 0.12 -4.39 8.85
CA GLY A 95 1.47 -4.10 8.37
C GLY A 95 2.12 -2.90 9.05
N ALA A 96 1.36 -1.83 9.30
CA ALA A 96 1.83 -0.67 10.05
C ALA A 96 2.18 -1.02 11.51
N ILE A 97 1.31 -1.75 12.21
CA ILE A 97 1.56 -2.24 13.58
C ILE A 97 2.83 -3.07 13.63
N PHE A 98 2.98 -4.03 12.72
CA PHE A 98 4.17 -4.89 12.65
C PHE A 98 5.44 -4.06 12.46
N SER A 99 5.39 -3.04 11.60
CA SER A 99 6.53 -2.16 11.35
C SER A 99 6.87 -1.29 12.57
N GLY A 100 5.85 -0.81 13.28
CA GLY A 100 6.02 -0.08 14.53
C GLY A 100 6.66 -0.96 15.61
N ALA A 101 6.23 -2.23 15.72
CA ALA A 101 6.85 -3.18 16.64
C ALA A 101 8.31 -3.46 16.28
N LEU A 102 8.63 -3.63 14.98
CA LEU A 102 10.00 -3.82 14.52
C LEU A 102 10.90 -2.61 14.76
N ALA A 103 10.37 -1.39 14.86
CA ALA A 103 11.17 -0.22 15.20
C ALA A 103 11.86 -0.34 16.56
N PHE A 104 11.29 -1.11 17.50
CA PHE A 104 11.88 -1.39 18.80
C PHE A 104 12.90 -2.54 18.78
N TRP A 105 13.05 -3.23 17.66
CA TRP A 105 14.11 -4.21 17.48
C TRP A 105 15.40 -3.52 17.03
N TYR A 106 16.26 -3.23 18.00
CA TYR A 106 17.53 -2.52 17.81
C TYR A 106 18.60 -3.45 17.26
N VAL A 107 18.84 -3.35 15.95
CA VAL A 107 19.80 -4.16 15.20
C VAL A 107 20.47 -3.31 14.13
N ASP A 108 21.70 -3.70 13.78
CA ASP A 108 22.52 -3.14 12.70
C ASP A 108 22.97 -4.24 11.71
N GLY A 109 23.69 -3.84 10.67
CA GLY A 109 24.26 -4.74 9.66
C GLY A 109 23.24 -5.66 9.00
N PHE A 110 23.54 -6.96 8.97
CA PHE A 110 22.67 -7.98 8.34
C PHE A 110 21.25 -8.00 8.92
N TRP A 111 21.12 -7.94 10.24
CA TRP A 111 19.80 -8.01 10.88
C TRP A 111 18.99 -6.75 10.64
N TYR A 112 19.63 -5.59 10.51
CA TYR A 112 18.94 -4.37 10.06
C TYR A 112 18.40 -4.52 8.64
N ALA A 113 19.20 -5.03 7.71
CA ALA A 113 18.77 -5.22 6.32
C ALA A 113 17.55 -6.15 6.21
N VAL A 114 17.55 -7.25 6.95
CA VAL A 114 16.41 -8.18 7.03
C VAL A 114 15.21 -7.51 7.69
N LYS A 115 15.42 -6.79 8.81
CA LYS A 115 14.36 -6.07 9.53
C LYS A 115 13.65 -5.06 8.64
N ASP A 116 14.40 -4.25 7.91
CA ASP A 116 13.85 -3.19 7.05
C ASP A 116 12.95 -3.76 5.93
N SER A 117 13.28 -4.95 5.45
CA SER A 117 12.54 -5.65 4.39
C SER A 117 11.48 -6.62 4.91
N ALA A 118 11.35 -6.78 6.23
CA ALA A 118 10.49 -7.78 6.84
C ALA A 118 9.02 -7.63 6.46
N ARG A 119 8.55 -6.39 6.24
CA ARG A 119 7.19 -6.14 5.75
C ARG A 119 6.94 -6.80 4.41
N SER A 120 7.83 -6.62 3.42
CA SER A 120 7.70 -7.25 2.10
C SER A 120 7.76 -8.77 2.19
N TYR A 121 8.62 -9.31 3.05
CA TYR A 121 8.67 -10.77 3.27
C TYR A 121 7.38 -11.33 3.84
N LEU A 122 6.80 -10.65 4.84
CA LEU A 122 5.52 -11.06 5.39
C LEU A 122 4.37 -10.90 4.40
N VAL A 123 4.29 -9.78 3.68
CA VAL A 123 3.26 -9.53 2.68
C VAL A 123 3.33 -10.59 1.58
N GLY A 124 4.51 -10.82 1.00
CA GLY A 124 4.74 -11.86 0.02
C GLY A 124 4.34 -13.24 0.53
N LEU A 125 4.75 -13.61 1.75
CA LEU A 125 4.38 -14.89 2.35
C LEU A 125 2.86 -15.02 2.56
N PHE A 126 2.19 -13.99 3.06
CA PHE A 126 0.73 -14.01 3.23
C PHE A 126 0.00 -14.15 1.90
N PHE A 127 0.48 -13.48 0.85
CA PHE A 127 -0.08 -13.65 -0.49
C PHE A 127 0.11 -15.09 -1.00
N LEU A 128 1.31 -15.68 -0.85
CA LEU A 128 1.55 -17.07 -1.24
C LEU A 128 0.66 -18.06 -0.48
N ILE A 129 0.54 -17.90 0.84
CA ILE A 129 -0.36 -18.72 1.66
C ILE A 129 -1.80 -18.57 1.17
N SER A 130 -2.25 -17.34 0.94
CA SER A 130 -3.62 -17.07 0.48
C SER A 130 -3.92 -17.67 -0.89
N ALA A 131 -2.92 -17.77 -1.77
CA ALA A 131 -3.07 -18.35 -3.11
C ALA A 131 -3.41 -19.84 -3.07
N GLY A 132 -3.03 -20.54 -1.99
CA GLY A 132 -3.45 -21.93 -1.72
C GLY A 132 -4.85 -22.08 -1.13
N THR A 133 -5.56 -20.97 -0.85
CA THR A 133 -6.91 -20.97 -0.28
C THR A 133 -7.99 -20.69 -1.33
N ARG A 134 -9.26 -20.78 -0.94
CA ARG A 134 -10.40 -20.39 -1.80
C ARG A 134 -10.52 -18.88 -2.04
N VAL A 135 -9.78 -18.07 -1.30
CA VAL A 135 -9.86 -16.60 -1.32
C VAL A 135 -8.43 -16.02 -1.43
N PRO A 136 -7.81 -16.10 -2.62
CA PRO A 136 -6.50 -15.48 -2.83
C PRO A 136 -6.57 -13.99 -2.51
N LEU A 137 -5.54 -13.43 -1.85
CA LEU A 137 -5.58 -12.05 -1.35
C LEU A 137 -5.84 -11.05 -2.46
N PHE A 138 -5.32 -11.26 -3.67
CA PHE A 138 -5.57 -10.34 -4.78
C PHE A 138 -7.07 -10.21 -5.13
N ARG A 139 -7.86 -11.27 -4.92
CA ARG A 139 -9.32 -11.20 -5.02
C ARG A 139 -9.91 -10.24 -3.99
N VAL A 140 -9.43 -10.29 -2.74
CA VAL A 140 -9.88 -9.40 -1.66
C VAL A 140 -9.64 -7.94 -2.02
N PHE A 141 -8.51 -7.62 -2.65
CA PHE A 141 -8.22 -6.27 -3.14
C PHE A 141 -9.20 -5.83 -4.24
N LEU A 142 -9.48 -6.69 -5.23
CA LEU A 142 -10.46 -6.39 -6.29
C LEU A 142 -11.90 -6.31 -5.76
N ASP A 143 -12.26 -7.14 -4.77
CA ASP A 143 -13.55 -7.11 -4.08
C ASP A 143 -13.78 -5.80 -3.31
N ALA A 144 -12.70 -5.28 -2.70
CA ALA A 144 -12.71 -3.99 -2.03
C ALA A 144 -12.77 -2.82 -3.03
N ALA A 145 -12.04 -2.91 -4.14
CA ALA A 145 -12.06 -1.90 -5.20
C ALA A 145 -13.44 -1.78 -5.87
N SER A 146 -14.18 -2.89 -5.96
CA SER A 146 -15.53 -2.92 -6.55
C SER A 146 -16.63 -2.34 -5.64
N ILE A 147 -16.33 -1.83 -4.43
CA ILE A 147 -17.36 -1.33 -3.50
C ILE A 147 -18.08 -0.09 -4.05
N GLY A 148 -17.39 0.71 -4.85
CA GLY A 148 -17.97 1.89 -5.51
C GLY A 148 -18.77 1.59 -6.77
N GLU A 149 -18.84 0.33 -7.22
CA GLU A 149 -19.59 -0.06 -8.42
C GLU A 149 -21.10 -0.02 -8.19
N LYS A 150 -21.88 0.13 -9.26
CA LYS A 150 -23.34 -0.05 -9.19
C LYS A 150 -23.64 -1.49 -8.77
N ALA A 151 -24.70 -1.68 -7.98
CA ALA A 151 -25.03 -2.98 -7.38
C ALA A 151 -25.09 -4.14 -8.40
N GLN A 152 -25.70 -3.90 -9.58
CA GLN A 152 -25.79 -4.89 -10.65
C GLN A 152 -24.43 -5.24 -11.27
N ASP A 153 -23.56 -4.24 -11.45
CA ASP A 153 -22.23 -4.43 -12.05
C ASP A 153 -21.33 -5.14 -11.04
N ARG A 154 -21.41 -4.77 -9.76
CA ARG A 154 -20.74 -5.46 -8.65
C ARG A 154 -21.16 -6.93 -8.58
N ALA A 155 -22.44 -7.24 -8.76
CA ALA A 155 -22.91 -8.63 -8.77
C ALA A 155 -22.26 -9.44 -9.91
N ALA A 156 -22.18 -8.87 -11.12
CA ALA A 156 -21.48 -9.47 -12.25
C ALA A 156 -19.98 -9.66 -11.97
N THR A 157 -19.31 -8.63 -11.44
CA THR A 157 -17.90 -8.68 -10.98
C THR A 157 -17.67 -9.81 -9.98
N GLN A 158 -18.53 -9.93 -8.97
CA GLN A 158 -18.46 -10.98 -7.95
C GLN A 158 -18.72 -12.38 -8.50
N GLN A 159 -19.64 -12.52 -9.46
CA GLN A 159 -19.90 -13.79 -10.15
C GLN A 159 -18.71 -14.19 -11.03
N ALA A 160 -18.16 -13.26 -11.80
CA ALA A 160 -16.99 -13.50 -12.63
C ALA A 160 -15.77 -13.95 -11.82
N MET A 161 -15.51 -13.35 -10.65
CA MET A 161 -14.41 -13.77 -9.78
C MET A 161 -14.59 -15.15 -9.12
N ARG A 162 -15.82 -15.69 -9.12
CA ARG A 162 -16.11 -17.06 -8.67
C ARG A 162 -15.99 -18.09 -9.79
N ASP A 163 -15.98 -17.66 -11.05
CA ASP A 163 -15.79 -18.57 -12.18
C ASP A 163 -14.44 -19.29 -12.08
N PRO A 164 -14.37 -20.63 -12.24
CA PRO A 164 -13.13 -21.38 -12.05
C PRO A 164 -11.97 -20.91 -12.95
N ALA A 165 -12.24 -20.44 -14.17
CA ALA A 165 -11.20 -19.96 -15.08
C ALA A 165 -10.63 -18.62 -14.61
N VAL A 166 -11.49 -17.70 -14.15
CA VAL A 166 -11.06 -16.41 -13.59
C VAL A 166 -10.37 -16.60 -12.24
N HIS A 167 -10.85 -17.52 -11.40
CA HIS A 167 -10.23 -17.85 -10.13
C HIS A 167 -8.78 -18.30 -10.29
N ARG A 168 -8.47 -19.12 -11.31
CA ARG A 168 -7.09 -19.48 -11.63
C ARG A 168 -6.24 -18.26 -12.00
N GLY A 169 -6.83 -17.29 -12.71
CA GLY A 169 -6.20 -15.99 -12.98
C GLY A 169 -5.93 -15.19 -11.70
N LEU A 170 -6.85 -15.18 -10.74
CA LEU A 170 -6.69 -14.54 -9.43
C LEU A 170 -5.57 -15.19 -8.61
N VAL A 171 -5.49 -16.53 -8.60
CA VAL A 171 -4.39 -17.27 -7.96
C VAL A 171 -3.06 -16.92 -8.63
N ALA A 172 -2.98 -16.98 -9.96
CA ALA A 172 -1.76 -16.64 -10.70
C ALA A 172 -1.32 -15.19 -10.46
N GLY A 173 -2.26 -14.24 -10.43
CA GLY A 173 -2.00 -12.85 -10.10
C GLY A 173 -1.49 -12.68 -8.67
N THR A 174 -2.08 -13.39 -7.71
CA THR A 174 -1.65 -13.37 -6.29
C THR A 174 -0.23 -13.90 -6.13
N VAL A 175 0.08 -15.04 -6.75
CA VAL A 175 1.45 -15.62 -6.72
C VAL A 175 2.43 -14.67 -7.39
N THR A 176 2.08 -14.11 -8.55
CA THR A 176 2.95 -13.18 -9.28
C THR A 176 3.25 -11.93 -8.46
N PHE A 177 2.23 -11.32 -7.87
CA PHE A 177 2.41 -10.18 -6.96
C PHE A 177 3.33 -10.55 -5.80
N ALA A 178 3.09 -11.70 -5.16
CA ALA A 178 3.91 -12.15 -4.04
C ALA A 178 5.39 -12.32 -4.41
N VAL A 179 5.67 -12.97 -5.54
CA VAL A 179 7.04 -13.19 -6.02
C VAL A 179 7.73 -11.85 -6.31
N VAL A 180 7.04 -10.92 -6.97
CA VAL A 180 7.59 -9.58 -7.26
C VAL A 180 7.86 -8.81 -5.97
N ASP A 181 6.95 -8.85 -4.99
CA ASP A 181 7.12 -8.17 -3.70
C ASP A 181 8.29 -8.78 -2.88
N LEU A 182 8.44 -10.10 -2.90
CA LEU A 182 9.58 -10.79 -2.28
C LEU A 182 10.91 -10.40 -2.94
N ILE A 183 10.95 -10.34 -4.27
CA ILE A 183 12.13 -9.85 -5.01
C ILE A 183 12.44 -8.40 -4.59
N GLY A 184 11.41 -7.55 -4.48
CA GLY A 184 11.55 -6.18 -3.97
C GLY A 184 12.16 -6.13 -2.58
N GLY A 185 11.70 -7.00 -1.67
CA GLY A 185 12.27 -7.14 -0.33
C GLY A 185 13.74 -7.58 -0.35
N VAL A 186 14.11 -8.52 -1.22
CA VAL A 186 15.51 -8.97 -1.38
C VAL A 186 16.39 -7.84 -1.90
N VAL A 187 15.93 -7.10 -2.92
CA VAL A 187 16.66 -5.94 -3.44
C VAL A 187 16.84 -4.88 -2.35
N ASN A 188 15.79 -4.56 -1.61
CA ASN A 188 15.85 -3.62 -0.49
C ASN A 188 16.84 -4.08 0.59
N SER A 189 16.81 -5.36 0.97
CA SER A 189 17.78 -5.93 1.91
C SER A 189 19.20 -5.83 1.41
N ALA A 190 19.45 -6.12 0.14
CA ALA A 190 20.80 -6.04 -0.44
C ALA A 190 21.33 -4.59 -0.41
N VAL A 191 20.50 -3.59 -0.74
CA VAL A 191 20.88 -2.18 -0.64
C VAL A 191 21.16 -1.78 0.80
N ASN A 192 20.28 -2.15 1.73
CA ASN A 192 20.46 -1.84 3.15
C ASN A 192 21.73 -2.50 3.71
N TYR A 193 21.99 -3.76 3.38
CA TYR A 193 23.18 -4.47 3.84
C TYR A 193 24.48 -3.84 3.32
N ALA A 194 24.48 -3.37 2.07
CA ALA A 194 25.66 -2.76 1.46
C ALA A 194 25.94 -1.33 1.94
N ARG A 195 24.92 -0.59 2.39
CA ARG A 195 25.00 0.86 2.67
C ARG A 195 24.87 1.22 4.14
N VAL A 196 24.06 0.49 4.90
CA VAL A 196 23.85 0.74 6.35
C VAL A 196 24.82 -0.11 7.16
N THR A 197 26.07 0.37 7.20
CA THR A 197 27.19 -0.32 7.86
C THR A 197 27.49 0.23 9.25
N ALA A 198 26.96 1.41 9.58
CA ALA A 198 27.20 2.04 10.87
C ALA A 198 26.47 1.33 12.01
N LYS A 199 27.01 1.47 13.23
CA LYS A 199 26.43 0.89 14.44
C LYS A 199 25.10 1.55 14.78
N PHE A 200 24.11 0.76 15.18
CA PHE A 200 22.81 1.28 15.61
C PHE A 200 22.96 2.32 16.73
N GLY A 201 22.20 3.41 16.64
CA GLY A 201 22.25 4.52 17.59
C GLY A 201 23.40 5.53 17.36
N SER A 202 24.12 5.44 16.24
CA SER A 202 25.05 6.49 15.81
C SER A 202 24.40 7.47 14.82
N ASP A 203 24.97 8.67 14.68
CA ASP A 203 24.51 9.65 13.68
C ASP A 203 24.65 9.11 12.26
N ALA A 204 25.77 8.42 12.01
CA ALA A 204 26.07 7.79 10.74
C ALA A 204 25.01 6.73 10.36
N PHE A 205 24.51 5.96 11.35
CA PHE A 205 23.44 5.00 11.11
C PHE A 205 22.16 5.72 10.66
N ASN A 206 21.71 6.74 11.39
CA ASN A 206 20.50 7.49 11.01
C ASN A 206 20.63 8.13 9.62
N ALA A 207 21.80 8.70 9.30
CA ALA A 207 22.08 9.28 8.00
C ALA A 207 22.03 8.22 6.87
N GLN A 208 22.66 7.06 7.07
CA GLN A 208 22.64 5.96 6.12
C GLN A 208 21.22 5.41 5.91
N VAL A 209 20.43 5.29 6.98
CA VAL A 209 19.02 4.87 6.91
C VAL A 209 18.19 5.87 6.10
N ALA A 210 18.38 7.18 6.32
CA ALA A 210 17.71 8.21 5.54
C ALA A 210 18.08 8.13 4.05
N GLU A 211 19.37 7.91 3.75
CA GLU A 211 19.88 7.77 2.38
C GLU A 211 19.28 6.57 1.66
N VAL A 212 19.35 5.36 2.24
CA VAL A 212 18.80 4.16 1.60
C VAL A 212 17.29 4.23 1.42
N ASN A 213 16.56 4.83 2.37
CA ASN A 213 15.12 5.06 2.23
C ASN A 213 14.78 6.02 1.09
N ALA A 214 15.61 7.05 0.87
CA ALA A 214 15.47 7.96 -0.26
C ALA A 214 15.78 7.26 -1.58
N ILE A 215 16.89 6.50 -1.64
CA ILE A 215 17.31 5.74 -2.83
C ILE A 215 16.24 4.71 -3.22
N MET A 216 15.73 3.94 -2.25
CA MET A 216 14.78 2.86 -2.48
C MET A 216 13.35 3.34 -2.70
N ARG A 217 13.04 4.63 -2.49
CA ARG A 217 11.68 5.15 -2.64
C ARG A 217 11.11 4.89 -4.04
N VAL A 218 11.82 5.32 -5.08
CA VAL A 218 11.35 5.18 -6.46
C VAL A 218 11.45 3.73 -6.94
N PRO A 219 12.58 3.01 -6.78
CA PRO A 219 12.67 1.60 -7.16
C PRO A 219 11.62 0.73 -6.47
N GLY A 220 11.42 0.90 -5.16
CA GLY A 220 10.41 0.15 -4.40
C GLY A 220 9.00 0.39 -4.94
N LEU A 221 8.63 1.65 -5.19
CA LEU A 221 7.34 1.99 -5.79
C LEU A 221 7.16 1.34 -7.18
N VAL A 222 8.18 1.43 -8.03
CA VAL A 222 8.15 0.82 -9.38
C VAL A 222 7.97 -0.69 -9.29
N ILE A 223 8.70 -1.38 -8.40
CA ILE A 223 8.57 -2.83 -8.20
C ILE A 223 7.14 -3.19 -7.76
N SER A 224 6.58 -2.48 -6.78
CA SER A 224 5.21 -2.71 -6.33
C SER A 224 4.19 -2.48 -7.44
N LEU A 225 4.31 -1.40 -8.22
CA LEU A 225 3.43 -1.10 -9.35
C LEU A 225 3.53 -2.16 -10.46
N LEU A 226 4.73 -2.65 -10.75
CA LEU A 226 4.94 -3.75 -11.70
C LEU A 226 4.25 -5.03 -11.21
N GLY A 227 4.38 -5.36 -9.91
CA GLY A 227 3.70 -6.51 -9.31
C GLY A 227 2.18 -6.43 -9.46
N VAL A 228 1.59 -5.26 -9.15
CA VAL A 228 0.15 -5.02 -9.33
C VAL A 228 -0.24 -5.11 -10.81
N ALA A 229 0.50 -4.46 -11.70
CA ALA A 229 0.20 -4.44 -13.13
C ALA A 229 0.23 -5.85 -13.74
N LEU A 230 1.23 -6.67 -13.39
CA LEU A 230 1.32 -8.06 -13.83
C LEU A 230 0.17 -8.91 -13.25
N ALA A 231 -0.18 -8.72 -11.99
CA ALA A 231 -1.30 -9.42 -11.37
C ALA A 231 -2.63 -9.08 -12.06
N ILE A 232 -2.91 -7.79 -12.28
CA ILE A 232 -4.08 -7.32 -13.03
C ILE A 232 -4.08 -7.91 -14.44
N TYR A 233 -2.94 -7.89 -15.13
CA TYR A 233 -2.81 -8.45 -16.48
C TYR A 233 -3.23 -9.92 -16.53
N LEU A 234 -2.76 -10.75 -15.59
CA LEU A 234 -3.09 -12.17 -15.54
C LEU A 234 -4.57 -12.42 -15.27
N VAL A 235 -5.16 -11.66 -14.34
CA VAL A 235 -6.60 -11.75 -14.04
C VAL A 235 -7.41 -11.33 -15.27
N GLN A 236 -7.09 -10.20 -15.88
CA GLN A 236 -7.79 -9.68 -17.05
C GLN A 236 -7.66 -10.59 -18.26
N ARG A 237 -6.50 -11.24 -18.42
CA ARG A 237 -6.32 -12.28 -19.44
C ARG A 237 -7.26 -13.47 -19.21
N ALA A 238 -7.49 -13.88 -17.97
CA ALA A 238 -8.44 -14.95 -17.65
C ALA A 238 -9.89 -14.53 -17.90
N VAL A 239 -10.27 -13.31 -17.48
CA VAL A 239 -11.59 -12.72 -17.73
C VAL A 239 -11.88 -12.63 -19.22
N LYS A 240 -10.96 -12.09 -20.02
CA LYS A 240 -11.13 -11.96 -21.47
C LYS A 240 -11.25 -13.31 -22.17
N ARG A 241 -10.50 -14.32 -21.72
CA ARG A 241 -10.62 -15.70 -22.23
C ARG A 241 -11.97 -16.32 -21.90
N ARG A 242 -12.55 -15.99 -20.74
CA ARG A 242 -13.82 -16.58 -20.27
C ARG A 242 -15.06 -15.88 -20.83
N TYR A 243 -15.02 -14.55 -20.91
CA TYR A 243 -16.19 -13.71 -21.20
C TYR A 243 -16.09 -12.98 -22.54
N GLY A 244 -14.92 -12.89 -23.17
CA GLY A 244 -14.69 -12.21 -24.46
C GLY A 244 -13.68 -11.07 -24.35
N ALA A 245 -13.10 -10.65 -25.48
CA ALA A 245 -12.00 -9.69 -25.52
C ALA A 245 -12.28 -8.32 -24.88
N GLU A 246 -13.54 -7.88 -24.89
CA GLU A 246 -14.00 -6.62 -24.30
C GLU A 246 -14.36 -6.71 -22.81
N ALA A 247 -14.46 -7.93 -22.26
CA ALA A 247 -14.77 -8.13 -20.85
C ALA A 247 -13.60 -7.70 -19.95
N SER A 248 -13.90 -7.00 -18.86
CA SER A 248 -12.90 -6.39 -17.99
C SER A 248 -13.45 -6.20 -16.57
N LEU A 249 -12.73 -6.68 -15.56
CA LEU A 249 -13.06 -6.36 -14.16
C LEU A 249 -12.80 -4.89 -13.80
N LEU A 250 -12.00 -4.19 -14.61
CA LEU A 250 -11.76 -2.74 -14.46
C LEU A 250 -12.85 -1.90 -15.13
N GLU A 251 -13.68 -2.52 -15.98
CA GLU A 251 -14.82 -1.88 -16.64
C GLU A 251 -16.08 -2.73 -16.39
N PRO A 252 -16.64 -2.67 -15.18
CA PRO A 252 -17.68 -3.59 -14.70
C PRO A 252 -18.93 -3.62 -15.58
N SER A 253 -19.29 -2.48 -16.17
CA SER A 253 -20.41 -2.37 -17.11
C SER A 253 -20.22 -3.22 -18.37
N LYS A 254 -19.01 -3.23 -18.95
CA LYS A 254 -18.68 -4.06 -20.12
C LYS A 254 -18.65 -5.54 -19.77
N LEU A 255 -18.15 -5.87 -18.59
CA LEU A 255 -18.19 -7.25 -18.09
C LEU A 255 -19.64 -7.73 -17.96
N ALA A 256 -20.50 -6.94 -17.31
CA ALA A 256 -21.92 -7.27 -17.14
C ALA A 256 -22.63 -7.43 -18.50
N GLU A 257 -22.35 -6.55 -19.47
CA GLU A 257 -22.87 -6.67 -20.83
C GLU A 257 -22.45 -7.99 -21.49
N LYS A 258 -21.17 -8.34 -21.47
CA LYS A 258 -20.68 -9.62 -22.03
C LYS A 258 -21.22 -10.84 -21.31
N MET A 259 -21.50 -10.74 -20.01
CA MET A 259 -22.17 -11.81 -19.26
C MET A 259 -23.65 -11.93 -19.65
N ARG A 260 -24.36 -10.82 -19.91
CA ARG A 260 -25.74 -10.81 -20.44
C ARG A 260 -25.83 -11.40 -21.84
N GLU A 261 -24.93 -11.01 -22.75
CA GLU A 261 -24.84 -11.57 -24.11
C GLU A 261 -24.67 -13.10 -24.10
N ARG A 262 -24.03 -13.64 -23.06
CA ARG A 262 -23.80 -15.07 -22.87
C ARG A 262 -24.89 -15.78 -22.05
N GLY A 263 -25.91 -15.05 -21.58
CA GLY A 263 -27.00 -15.59 -20.76
C GLY A 263 -26.58 -15.99 -19.33
N GLU A 264 -25.46 -15.48 -18.82
CA GLU A 264 -24.95 -15.83 -17.49
C GLU A 264 -25.55 -15.01 -16.35
N ILE A 265 -26.14 -13.87 -16.68
CA ILE A 265 -26.90 -13.02 -15.75
C ILE A 265 -28.18 -12.54 -16.45
N GLY A 266 -29.23 -12.30 -15.65
CA GLY A 266 -30.50 -11.78 -16.14
C GLY A 266 -30.36 -10.40 -16.81
N ALA A 267 -31.33 -10.07 -17.66
CA ALA A 267 -31.44 -8.77 -18.31
C ALA A 267 -31.62 -7.64 -17.29
#